data_AF-A0A950Q5Y2-F1
#
_entry.id   AF-A0A950Q5Y2-F1
#
_cell.length_a   1.000
_cell.length_b   1.000
_cell.length_c   1.000
_cell.angle_alpha   90.00
_cell.angle_beta   90.00
_cell.angle_gamma   90.00
#
_symmetry.space_group_name_H-M   'P 1'
#
loop_
_entity.id
_entity.type
_entity.pdbx_description
1 polymer ?
#
loop_
_entity_poly.entity_id
_entity_poly.type
_entity_poly.pdbx_seq_one_letter_code
_entity_poly.pdbx_strand_id
1 'polypeptide(L)'
;DRYALPTLIFRGPGGDHTVAGWVPYEEYVAGLEAAMPGATKDPRPDPTPAQAFARWGVLTSKELAFLCGEEAKPPPGIVTHDWGDGVVYFTRAEAQARGLTESAAA
;
A
#
# COMPACT_ATOMS: atom_id res chain seq x y z
N ASP A 1 -3.69 20.43 18.66
CA ASP A 1 -4.89 19.80 18.08
C ASP A 1 -5.41 18.67 18.95
N ARG A 2 -6.73 18.53 19.08
CA ARG A 2 -7.37 17.53 19.94
C ARG A 2 -7.55 16.16 19.27
N TYR A 3 -7.48 16.12 17.93
CA TYR A 3 -7.59 14.91 17.11
C TYR A 3 -6.66 15.03 15.90
N ALA A 4 -5.59 14.23 15.86
CA ALA A 4 -4.70 14.13 14.70
C ALA A 4 -5.08 12.89 13.89
N LEU A 5 -5.79 13.07 12.77
CA LEU A 5 -6.18 11.98 11.88
C LEU A 5 -5.18 11.81 10.73
N PRO A 6 -4.91 10.57 10.28
CA PRO A 6 -5.36 9.31 10.87
C PRO A 6 -4.70 9.04 12.24
N THR A 7 -5.37 8.32 13.13
CA THR A 7 -4.79 7.80 14.39
C THR A 7 -4.84 6.28 14.37
N LEU A 8 -3.70 5.62 14.55
CA LEU A 8 -3.60 4.17 14.70
C LEU A 8 -3.46 3.82 16.19
N ILE A 9 -4.20 2.80 16.63
CA ILE A 9 -4.12 2.24 17.98
C ILE A 9 -3.71 0.78 17.87
N PHE A 10 -2.53 0.45 18.39
CA PHE A 10 -2.02 -0.92 18.47
C PHE A 10 -2.26 -1.47 19.88
N ARG A 11 -2.74 -2.71 19.97
CA ARG A 11 -2.97 -3.42 21.24
C ARG A 11 -2.26 -4.76 21.22
N GLY A 12 -1.46 -5.02 22.23
CA GLY A 12 -0.78 -6.30 22.39
C GLY A 12 -0.19 -6.49 23.79
N PRO A 13 0.69 -7.50 23.98
CA PRO A 13 1.30 -7.80 25.28
C PRO A 13 2.12 -6.65 25.90
N GLY A 14 2.60 -5.71 25.09
CA GLY A 14 3.29 -4.49 25.53
C GLY A 14 2.35 -3.33 25.88
N GLY A 15 1.04 -3.56 25.90
CA GLY A 15 0.01 -2.57 26.19
C GLY A 15 -0.60 -1.91 24.95
N ASP A 16 -1.34 -0.83 25.18
CA ASP A 16 -1.96 -0.02 24.14
C ASP A 16 -1.00 1.12 23.75
N HIS A 17 -0.70 1.26 22.45
CA HIS A 17 0.16 2.32 21.90
C HIS A 17 -0.59 3.08 20.81
N THR A 18 -0.53 4.41 20.88
CA THR A 18 -1.21 5.31 19.94
C THR A 18 -0.19 6.03 19.07
N VAL A 19 -0.38 5.95 17.75
CA VAL A 19 0.38 6.74 16.76
C VAL A 19 -0.60 7.69 16.09
N ALA A 20 -0.45 8.99 16.33
CA ALA A 20 -1.43 10.01 15.96
C ALA A 20 -0.91 10.92 14.84
N GLY A 21 -1.73 11.10 13.80
CA GLY A 21 -1.46 11.97 12.67
C GLY A 21 -0.74 11.26 11.52
N TRP A 22 -0.43 12.05 10.49
CA TRP A 22 0.36 11.61 9.34
C TRP A 22 1.84 11.64 9.71
N VAL A 23 2.37 10.50 10.14
CA VAL A 23 3.76 10.33 10.53
C VAL A 23 4.53 9.45 9.53
N PRO A 24 5.88 9.47 9.53
CA PRO A 24 6.69 8.53 8.77
C PRO A 24 6.32 7.07 9.05
N TYR A 25 6.58 6.17 8.09
CA TYR A 25 6.18 4.77 8.18
C TYR A 25 6.78 4.08 9.42
N GLU A 26 8.02 4.41 9.75
CA GLU A 26 8.80 3.86 10.85
C GLU A 26 8.15 4.12 12.21
N GLU A 27 7.39 5.20 12.36
CA GLU A 27 6.66 5.50 13.60
C GLU A 27 5.48 4.53 13.81
N TYR A 28 4.81 4.11 12.73
CA TYR A 28 3.79 3.07 12.82
C TYR A 28 4.42 1.71 13.14
N VAL A 29 5.59 1.40 12.57
CA VAL A 29 6.33 0.17 12.86
C VAL A 29 6.79 0.14 14.33
N ALA A 30 7.29 1.26 14.85
CA ALA A 30 7.69 1.39 16.24
C ALA A 30 6.49 1.24 17.19
N GLY A 31 5.34 1.83 16.86
CA GLY A 31 4.09 1.66 17.61
C GLY A 31 3.62 0.21 17.66
N LEU A 32 3.71 -0.51 16.54
CA LEU A 32 3.41 -1.94 16.46
C LEU A 32 4.36 -2.77 17.34
N GLU A 33 5.66 -2.53 17.24
CA GLU A 33 6.69 -3.26 18.00
C GLU A 33 6.58 -2.98 19.51
N ALA A 34 6.24 -1.75 19.91
CA ALA A 34 6.02 -1.40 21.31
C ALA A 34 4.79 -2.09 21.89
N ALA A 35 3.70 -2.21 21.13
CA ALA A 35 2.50 -2.93 21.53
C ALA A 35 2.69 -4.46 21.52
N MET A 36 3.49 -4.97 20.60
CA MET A 36 3.74 -6.41 20.42
C MET A 36 5.24 -6.66 20.17
N PRO A 37 6.06 -6.76 21.23
CA PRO A 37 7.49 -7.00 21.09
C PRO A 37 7.78 -8.28 20.30
N GLY A 38 8.64 -8.17 19.29
CA GLY A 38 9.01 -9.22 18.35
C GLY A 38 8.14 -9.29 17.09
N ALA A 39 7.11 -8.45 16.94
CA ALA A 39 6.22 -8.44 15.78
C ALA A 39 6.95 -8.25 14.45
N THR A 40 8.02 -7.46 14.47
CA THR A 40 8.75 -7.03 13.26
C THR A 40 10.00 -7.88 12.96
N LYS A 41 10.30 -8.87 13.81
CA LYS A 41 11.56 -9.63 13.74
C LYS A 41 11.71 -10.49 12.49
N ASP A 42 10.61 -11.03 11.97
CA ASP A 42 10.60 -11.94 10.82
C ASP A 42 9.47 -11.52 9.86
N PRO A 43 9.67 -10.41 9.10
CA PRO A 43 8.64 -9.94 8.20
C PRO A 43 8.43 -10.95 7.07
N ARG A 44 7.17 -11.14 6.68
CA ARG A 44 6.84 -11.83 5.44
C ARG A 44 7.58 -11.15 4.27
N PRO A 45 8.02 -11.91 3.25
CA PRO A 45 8.56 -11.31 2.05
C PRO A 45 7.54 -10.36 1.39
N ASP A 46 8.08 -9.30 0.80
CA ASP A 46 7.30 -8.38 -0.03
C ASP A 46 6.70 -9.14 -1.22
N PRO A 47 5.44 -8.84 -1.59
CA PRO A 47 4.82 -9.44 -2.75
C PRO A 47 5.56 -9.04 -4.04
N THR A 48 5.59 -9.94 -5.00
CA THR A 48 5.89 -9.56 -6.40
C THR A 48 4.73 -8.73 -6.98
N PRO A 49 4.96 -7.92 -8.03
CA PRO A 49 3.88 -7.17 -8.68
C PRO A 49 2.70 -8.06 -9.10
N ALA A 50 2.96 -9.26 -9.63
CA ALA A 50 1.92 -10.20 -10.00
C ALA A 50 1.06 -10.65 -8.80
N GLN A 51 1.69 -10.93 -7.65
CA GLN A 51 0.97 -11.29 -6.42
C GLN A 51 0.16 -10.11 -5.87
N ALA A 52 0.69 -8.89 -5.96
CA ALA A 52 -0.01 -7.70 -5.52
C ALA A 52 -1.26 -7.43 -6.37
N PHE A 53 -1.14 -7.41 -7.70
CA PHE A 53 -2.30 -7.22 -8.58
C PHE A 53 -3.32 -8.37 -8.48
N ALA A 54 -2.89 -9.61 -8.26
CA ALA A 54 -3.81 -10.72 -8.02
C ALA A 54 -4.61 -10.55 -6.72
N ARG A 55 -4.06 -9.87 -5.72
CA ARG A 55 -4.72 -9.63 -4.42
C ARG A 55 -5.64 -8.42 -4.43
N TRP A 56 -5.19 -7.30 -5.00
CA TRP A 56 -5.88 -6.01 -4.86
C TRP A 56 -6.55 -5.52 -6.14
N GLY A 57 -6.16 -6.02 -7.31
CA GLY A 57 -6.78 -5.67 -8.59
C GLY A 57 -6.47 -4.24 -9.09
N VAL A 58 -6.07 -3.33 -8.22
CA VAL A 58 -5.72 -1.93 -8.49
C VAL A 58 -4.60 -1.48 -7.55
N LEU A 59 -3.65 -0.70 -8.06
CA LEU A 59 -2.58 -0.07 -7.28
C LEU A 59 -2.24 1.31 -7.88
N THR A 60 -1.98 2.30 -7.04
CA THR A 60 -1.26 3.52 -7.44
C THR A 60 0.22 3.21 -7.71
N SER A 61 0.93 4.14 -8.37
CA SER A 61 2.39 4.02 -8.50
C SER A 61 3.12 3.96 -7.17
N LYS A 62 2.69 4.76 -6.18
CA LYS A 62 3.27 4.78 -4.84
C LYS A 62 3.06 3.46 -4.09
N GLU A 63 1.87 2.87 -4.20
CA GLU A 63 1.59 1.56 -3.58
C GLU A 63 2.38 0.44 -4.25
N LEU A 64 2.51 0.45 -5.59
CA LEU A 64 3.33 -0.53 -6.30
C LEU A 64 4.81 -0.45 -5.85
N ALA A 65 5.36 0.76 -5.81
CA ALA A 65 6.73 0.98 -5.36
C ALA A 65 6.93 0.55 -3.89
N PHE A 66 6.01 0.96 -3.01
CA PHE A 66 6.09 0.63 -1.59
C PHE A 66 5.96 -0.88 -1.32
N LEU A 67 5.05 -1.57 -2.02
CA LEU A 67 4.79 -2.99 -1.78
C LEU A 67 5.77 -3.93 -2.48
N CYS A 68 6.32 -3.53 -3.64
CA CYS A 68 7.09 -4.43 -4.51
C CYS A 68 8.53 -3.95 -4.77
N GLY A 69 8.91 -2.79 -4.21
CA GLY A 69 10.20 -2.11 -4.41
C GLY A 69 10.12 -0.95 -5.40
N GLU A 70 10.98 0.07 -5.21
CA GLU A 70 10.98 1.33 -5.99
C GLU A 70 11.05 1.14 -7.52
N GLU A 71 11.73 0.09 -7.98
CA GLU A 71 11.91 -0.23 -9.40
C GLU A 71 10.81 -1.18 -9.95
N ALA A 72 9.79 -1.48 -9.15
CA ALA A 72 8.72 -2.38 -9.56
C ALA A 72 7.92 -1.82 -10.73
N LYS A 73 7.62 -2.68 -11.69
CA LYS A 73 6.81 -2.36 -12.87
C LYS A 73 5.54 -3.19 -12.88
N PRO A 74 4.42 -2.62 -13.38
CA PRO A 74 3.21 -3.39 -13.55
C PRO A 74 3.47 -4.57 -14.51
N PRO A 75 2.93 -5.77 -14.22
CA PRO A 75 2.99 -6.89 -15.16
C PRO A 75 2.33 -6.56 -16.52
N PRO A 76 2.64 -7.32 -17.58
CA PRO A 76 1.96 -7.18 -18.86
C PRO A 76 0.43 -7.32 -18.73
N GLY A 77 -0.31 -6.50 -19.47
CA GLY A 77 -1.79 -6.52 -19.49
C GLY A 77 -2.46 -5.77 -18.34
N ILE A 78 -1.69 -5.09 -17.49
CA ILE A 78 -2.20 -4.08 -16.57
C ILE A 78 -2.54 -2.81 -17.35
N VAL A 79 -3.72 -2.27 -17.09
CA VAL A 79 -4.22 -1.03 -17.68
C VAL A 79 -3.71 0.15 -16.87
N THR A 80 -2.97 1.04 -17.52
CA THR A 80 -2.50 2.29 -16.90
C THR A 80 -3.50 3.41 -17.19
N HIS A 81 -3.88 4.14 -16.15
CA HIS A 81 -4.71 5.32 -16.27
C HIS A 81 -4.05 6.50 -15.54
N ASP A 82 -3.95 7.63 -16.23
CA ASP A 82 -3.47 8.89 -15.64
C ASP A 82 -4.64 9.64 -15.02
N TRP A 83 -4.59 9.86 -13.69
CA TRP A 83 -5.62 10.58 -12.94
C TRP A 83 -5.29 12.07 -12.74
N GLY A 84 -4.23 12.58 -13.38
CA GLY A 84 -3.81 13.99 -13.33
C GLY A 84 -2.90 14.35 -12.15
N ASP A 85 -2.91 13.56 -11.07
CA ASP A 85 -1.96 13.65 -9.94
C ASP A 85 -1.17 12.34 -9.74
N GLY A 86 -0.96 11.64 -10.86
CA GLY A 86 -0.25 10.37 -10.89
C GLY A 86 -1.02 9.27 -11.61
N VAL A 87 -0.32 8.16 -11.82
CA VAL A 87 -0.83 7.00 -12.53
C VAL A 87 -1.40 5.96 -11.57
N VAL A 88 -2.51 5.36 -11.98
CA VAL A 88 -3.13 4.21 -11.31
C VAL A 88 -3.17 3.05 -12.29
N TYR A 89 -2.83 1.88 -11.78
CA TYR A 89 -2.72 0.63 -12.49
C TYR A 89 -3.87 -0.29 -12.13
N PHE A 90 -4.53 -0.87 -13.12
CA PHE A 90 -5.67 -1.75 -12.94
C PHE A 90 -5.42 -3.10 -13.62
N THR A 91 -5.85 -4.19 -12.99
CA THR A 91 -6.11 -5.42 -13.74
C THR A 91 -7.19 -5.16 -14.78
N ARG A 92 -7.20 -5.95 -15.86
CA ARG A 92 -8.23 -5.81 -16.90
C ARG A 92 -9.65 -5.92 -16.33
N ALA A 93 -9.88 -6.80 -15.37
CA ALA A 93 -11.18 -6.96 -14.72
C ALA A 93 -11.61 -5.68 -13.96
N GLU A 94 -10.69 -5.09 -13.19
CA GLU A 94 -10.97 -3.83 -12.47
C GLU A 94 -11.16 -2.63 -13.41
N ALA A 95 -10.37 -2.55 -14.48
CA ALA A 95 -10.54 -1.52 -15.49
C ALA A 95 -11.93 -1.59 -16.14
N GLN A 96 -12.35 -2.81 -16.55
CA GLN A 96 -13.67 -3.05 -17.13
C GLN A 96 -14.81 -2.70 -16.16
N ALA A 97 -14.70 -3.11 -14.89
CA ALA A 97 -15.70 -2.79 -13.87
C ALA A 97 -15.87 -1.28 -13.65
N ARG A 98 -14.85 -0.48 -14.00
CA ARG A 98 -14.82 0.99 -13.85
C ARG A 98 -15.07 1.74 -15.16
N GLY A 99 -15.33 1.02 -16.26
CA GLY A 99 -15.51 1.62 -17.58
C GLY A 99 -14.23 2.25 -18.15
N LEU A 100 -13.06 1.87 -17.61
CA LEU A 100 -11.76 2.32 -18.10
C LEU A 100 -11.33 1.41 -19.24
N THR A 101 -11.16 1.96 -20.43
CA THR A 101 -10.53 1.26 -21.55
C THR A 101 -9.00 1.40 -21.47
N GLU A 102 -8.28 0.47 -22.10
CA GLU A 102 -6.81 0.57 -22.24
C GLU A 102 -6.43 1.95 -22.78
N SER A 103 -5.75 2.77 -21.98
CA SER A 103 -5.06 3.94 -22.50
C SER A 103 -3.79 3.43 -23.15
N ALA A 104 -3.66 3.59 -24.47
CA ALA A 104 -2.43 3.30 -25.16
C ALA A 104 -1.33 4.21 -24.58
N ALA A 105 -0.34 3.62 -23.91
CA ALA A 105 0.87 4.34 -23.53
C ALA A 105 1.53 4.86 -24.82
N ALA A 106 1.68 6.18 -24.90
CA ALA A 106 2.48 6.86 -25.92
C ALA A 106 3.99 6.65 -25.65
#